data_AF-E2BPC2-F1
#
_entry.id   AF-E2BPC2-F1
#
_cell.length_a   1.000
_cell.length_b   1.000
_cell.length_c   1.000
_cell.angle_alpha   90.00
_cell.angle_beta   90.00
_cell.angle_gamma   90.00
#
_symmetry.space_group_name_H-M   'P 1'
#
loop_
_entity.id
_entity.type
_entity.pdbx_description
1 polymer ?
#
loop_
_entity_poly.entity_id
_entity_poly.type
_entity_poly.pdbx_seq_one_letter_code
_entity_poly.pdbx_strand_id
1 'polypeptide(L)'
;IWSRNGTLLFLDVYQEYAPNIDRGKCSQKHAFQEISKKLAEKNYLFSSKQCMTKLTSMKRIYKKIKDHNSKFGNDRQTWQYYE
;
A
#
# COMPACT_ATOMS: atom_id res chain seq x y z
N ILE A 1 9.73 -6.01 -10.58
CA ILE A 1 10.24 -5.38 -9.34
C ILE A 1 9.51 -4.06 -9.13
N TRP A 2 9.11 -3.69 -7.91
CA TRP A 2 8.45 -2.41 -7.64
C TRP A 2 9.49 -1.29 -7.55
N SER A 3 9.47 -0.32 -8.48
CA SER A 3 10.30 0.87 -8.38
C SER A 3 9.76 1.85 -7.32
N ARG A 4 10.55 2.87 -6.95
CA ARG A 4 10.10 3.95 -6.04
C ARG A 4 8.87 4.64 -6.63
N ASN A 5 8.97 5.11 -7.87
CA ASN A 5 7.88 5.81 -8.57
C ASN A 5 6.63 4.91 -8.70
N GLY A 6 6.81 3.62 -9.03
CA GLY A 6 5.69 2.68 -9.09
C GLY A 6 5.03 2.42 -7.72
N THR A 7 5.81 2.44 -6.63
CA THR A 7 5.26 2.32 -5.28
C THR A 7 4.53 3.59 -4.84
N LEU A 8 5.06 4.77 -5.15
CA LEU A 8 4.41 6.05 -4.87
C LEU A 8 3.08 6.18 -5.63
N LEU A 9 3.08 5.88 -6.93
CA LEU A 9 1.86 5.86 -7.73
C LEU A 9 0.84 4.85 -7.17
N PHE A 10 1.28 3.67 -6.74
CA PHE A 10 0.38 2.71 -6.11
C PHE A 10 -0.26 3.24 -4.83
N LEU A 11 0.49 3.92 -3.98
CA LEU A 11 -0.04 4.53 -2.75
C LEU A 11 -1.05 5.62 -3.05
N ASP A 12 -0.72 6.51 -4.00
CA ASP A 12 -1.59 7.60 -4.46
C ASP A 12 -2.93 7.04 -4.98
N VAL A 13 -2.87 6.09 -5.92
CA VAL A 13 -4.07 5.44 -6.44
C VAL A 13 -4.82 4.71 -5.31
N TYR A 14 -4.15 3.98 -4.42
CA TYR A 14 -4.81 3.28 -3.32
C TYR A 14 -5.56 4.23 -2.37
N GLN A 15 -5.04 5.43 -2.11
CA GLN A 15 -5.71 6.43 -1.27
C GLN A 15 -7.07 6.86 -1.82
N GLU A 16 -7.26 6.87 -3.14
CA GLU A 16 -8.56 7.14 -3.75
C GLU A 16 -9.60 6.06 -3.44
N TYR A 17 -9.18 4.79 -3.33
CA TYR A 17 -10.09 3.65 -3.11
C TYR A 17 -10.25 3.28 -1.64
N ALA A 18 -9.26 3.58 -0.79
CA ALA A 18 -9.26 3.19 0.62
C ALA A 18 -10.54 3.59 1.38
N PRO A 19 -11.08 4.83 1.27
CA PRO A 19 -12.31 5.21 1.97
C PRO A 19 -13.53 4.39 1.54
N ASN A 20 -13.57 3.97 0.28
CA ASN A 20 -14.68 3.15 -0.24
C ASN A 20 -14.59 1.71 0.26
N ILE A 21 -13.38 1.18 0.39
CA ILE A 21 -13.13 -0.14 1.00
C ILE A 21 -13.52 -0.08 2.49
N ASP A 22 -13.05 0.92 3.22
CA ASP A 22 -13.22 1.03 4.68
C ASP A 22 -14.70 1.24 5.06
N ARG A 23 -15.46 1.94 4.21
CA ARG A 23 -16.92 2.15 4.37
C ARG A 23 -17.75 0.99 3.84
N GLY A 24 -17.14 -0.08 3.32
CA GLY A 24 -17.84 -1.22 2.73
C GLY A 24 -18.59 -0.92 1.43
N LYS A 25 -18.33 0.22 0.79
CA LYS A 25 -18.98 0.64 -0.47
C LYS A 25 -18.42 -0.10 -1.69
N CYS A 26 -17.21 -0.65 -1.59
CA CYS A 26 -16.64 -1.50 -2.64
C CYS A 26 -15.90 -2.70 -2.03
N SER A 27 -15.89 -3.82 -2.75
CA SER A 27 -15.10 -4.97 -2.33
C SER A 27 -13.61 -4.73 -2.56
N GLN A 28 -12.76 -5.28 -1.70
CA GLN A 28 -11.30 -5.22 -1.91
C GLN A 28 -10.90 -5.81 -3.26
N LYS A 29 -11.52 -6.92 -3.67
CA LYS A 29 -11.26 -7.56 -4.97
C LYS A 29 -11.47 -6.57 -6.12
N HIS A 30 -12.62 -5.89 -6.14
CA HIS A 30 -12.94 -4.91 -7.17
C HIS A 30 -11.97 -3.72 -7.13
N ALA A 31 -11.71 -3.16 -5.94
CA ALA A 31 -10.79 -2.03 -5.79
C ALA A 31 -9.38 -2.37 -6.31
N PHE A 32 -8.83 -3.54 -5.98
CA PHE A 32 -7.51 -3.94 -6.48
C PHE A 32 -7.48 -4.27 -7.98
N GLN A 33 -8.60 -4.64 -8.59
CA GLN A 33 -8.69 -4.75 -10.05
C GLN A 33 -8.61 -3.36 -10.71
N GLU A 34 -9.32 -2.37 -10.18
CA GLU A 34 -9.27 -1.01 -10.71
C GLU A 34 -7.90 -0.34 -10.48
N ILE A 35 -7.29 -0.53 -9.30
CA ILE A 35 -5.93 -0.07 -9.02
C ILE A 35 -4.94 -0.68 -10.02
N SER A 36 -5.04 -1.99 -10.31
CA SER A 36 -4.20 -2.68 -11.28
C SER A 36 -4.31 -2.08 -12.68
N LYS A 37 -5.54 -1.75 -13.12
CA LYS A 37 -5.78 -1.07 -14.41
C LYS A 37 -5.14 0.31 -14.45
N LYS A 38 -5.37 1.15 -13.44
CA LYS A 38 -4.79 2.50 -13.34
C LYS A 38 -3.25 2.49 -13.36
N LEU A 39 -2.64 1.50 -12.72
CA LEU A 39 -1.18 1.32 -12.79
C LEU A 39 -0.72 0.94 -14.20
N ALA A 40 -1.45 0.07 -14.89
CA ALA A 40 -1.13 -0.34 -16.26
C ALA A 40 -1.20 0.83 -17.25
N GLU A 41 -2.13 1.79 -17.08
CA GLU A 41 -2.20 3.04 -17.87
C GLU A 41 -0.92 3.89 -17.76
N LYS A 42 -0.16 3.73 -16.67
CA LYS A 42 1.13 4.39 -16.44
C LYS A 42 2.32 3.46 -16.72
N ASN A 43 2.10 2.38 -17.47
CA ASN A 43 3.09 1.34 -17.80
C ASN A 43 3.62 0.53 -16.60
N TYR A 44 2.90 0.51 -15.48
CA TYR A 44 3.21 -0.35 -14.32
C TYR A 44 2.33 -1.60 -14.34
N LEU A 45 2.84 -2.67 -14.93
CA LEU A 45 2.11 -3.93 -15.11
C LEU A 45 2.15 -4.78 -13.83
N PHE A 46 1.20 -4.54 -12.93
CA PHE A 46 0.98 -5.36 -11.74
C PHE A 46 -0.44 -5.91 -11.73
N SER A 47 -0.59 -7.20 -11.48
CA SER A 47 -1.89 -7.84 -11.25
C SER A 47 -2.52 -7.37 -9.93
N SER A 48 -3.85 -7.46 -9.83
CA SER A 48 -4.59 -7.16 -8.60
C SER A 48 -4.05 -7.92 -7.38
N LYS A 49 -3.66 -9.19 -7.56
CA LYS A 49 -3.02 -10.02 -6.53
C LYS A 49 -1.69 -9.43 -6.07
N GLN A 50 -0.83 -8.98 -6.99
CA GLN A 50 0.44 -8.33 -6.66
C GLN A 50 0.22 -7.02 -5.89
N CYS A 51 -0.78 -6.21 -6.27
CA CYS A 51 -1.16 -5.00 -5.56
C CYS A 51 -1.63 -5.30 -4.12
N MET A 52 -2.46 -6.33 -3.94
CA MET A 52 -2.92 -6.76 -2.61
C MET A 52 -1.76 -7.27 -1.73
N THR A 53 -0.86 -8.10 -2.28
CA THR A 53 0.33 -8.58 -1.58
C THR A 53 1.27 -7.42 -1.21
N LYS A 54 1.44 -6.44 -2.10
CA LYS A 54 2.23 -5.23 -1.83
C LYS A 54 1.65 -4.46 -0.64
N LEU A 55 0.35 -4.17 -0.63
CA LEU A 55 -0.29 -3.46 0.49
C LEU A 55 -0.14 -4.24 1.81
N THR A 56 -0.39 -5.55 1.77
CA THR A 56 -0.32 -6.40 2.97
C THR A 56 1.09 -6.38 3.56
N SER A 57 2.11 -6.45 2.71
CA SER A 57 3.52 -6.36 3.11
C SER A 57 3.85 -4.99 3.71
N MET A 58 3.35 -3.92 3.09
CA MET A 58 3.54 -2.54 3.58
C MET A 58 2.88 -2.34 4.96
N LYS A 59 1.63 -2.79 5.14
CA LYS A 59 0.93 -2.75 6.44
C LYS A 59 1.68 -3.55 7.52
N ARG A 60 2.25 -4.71 7.17
CA ARG A 60 3.06 -5.52 8.09
C ARG A 60 4.34 -4.78 8.53
N ILE A 61 5.06 -4.17 7.59
CA ILE A 61 6.27 -3.39 7.89
C ILE A 61 5.94 -2.20 8.79
N TYR A 62 4.89 -1.46 8.44
CA TYR A 62 4.41 -0.34 9.25
C TYR A 62 4.08 -0.78 10.69
N LYS A 63 3.32 -1.88 10.85
CA LYS A 63 3.01 -2.44 12.16
C LYS A 63 4.28 -2.80 12.94
N LYS A 64 5.25 -3.46 12.29
CA LYS A 64 6.53 -3.81 12.92
C LYS A 64 7.27 -2.57 13.45
N ILE A 65 7.34 -1.50 12.65
CA ILE A 65 7.98 -0.24 13.04
C ILE A 65 7.23 0.41 14.20
N LYS A 66 5.90 0.46 14.14
CA LYS A 66 5.06 1.01 15.21
C LYS A 66 5.26 0.25 16.52
N ASP A 67 5.23 -1.08 16.48
CA ASP A 67 5.41 -1.96 17.64
C ASP A 67 6.84 -1.87 18.21
N HIS A 68 7.85 -1.65 17.36
CA HIS A 68 9.22 -1.38 17.78
C HIS A 68 9.33 -0.05 18.55
N ASN A 69 8.74 1.01 18.00
CA ASN A 69 8.81 2.36 18.57
C ASN A 69 7.97 2.52 19.84
N SER A 70 6.99 1.64 20.09
CA SER A 70 6.21 1.67 21.34
C SER A 70 6.93 1.08 22.55
N LYS A 71 8.07 0.41 22.36
CA LYS A 71 8.84 -0.20 23.46
C LYS A 71 9.85 0.80 24.04
N PHE A 72 9.83 0.95 25.35
CA PHE A 72 10.78 1.80 26.07
C PHE A 72 12.21 1.25 25.93
N GLY A 73 13.18 2.14 25.69
CA GLY A 73 14.59 1.77 25.49
C GLY A 73 14.97 1.41 24.05
N ASN A 74 14.02 1.31 23.12
CA ASN A 74 14.31 1.13 21.69
C ASN A 74 14.68 2.45 21.00
N ASP A 75 15.53 2.35 19.98
CA ASP A 75 15.76 3.42 19.02
C ASP A 75 14.54 3.63 18.11
N ARG A 76 14.36 4.87 17.61
CA ARG A 76 13.25 5.20 16.74
C ARG A 76 13.54 4.74 15.31
N GLN A 77 12.64 3.94 14.75
CA GLN A 77 12.66 3.54 13.34
C GLN A 77 11.67 4.38 12.53
N THR A 78 12.07 4.82 11.33
CA THR A 78 11.20 5.49 10.35
C THR A 78 10.93 4.58 9.16
N TRP A 79 9.81 4.79 8.47
CA TRP A 79 9.51 4.09 7.23
C TRP A 79 9.80 5.00 6.05
N GLN A 80 10.50 4.50 5.03
CA GLN A 80 10.86 5.27 3.82
C GLN A 80 9.69 5.74 2.93
N TYR A 81 8.46 5.36 3.29
CA TYR A 81 7.21 5.85 2.67
C TYR A 81 6.35 6.65 3.65
N TYR A 82 6.88 6.97 4.84
CA TYR A 82 6.41 8.05 5.68
C TYR A 82 7.10 9.32 5.19
N GLU A 83 6.35 10.21 4.55
CA GLU A 83 6.65 11.65 4.47
C GLU A 83 5.42 12.40 4.98
#